data_AF-A0AB39SEW0-F1
#
_entry.id   AF-A0AB39SEW0-F1
#
_cell.length_a   1.000
_cell.length_b   1.000
_cell.length_c   1.000
_cell.angle_alpha   90.00
_cell.angle_beta   90.00
_cell.angle_gamma   90.00
#
_symmetry.space_group_name_H-M   'P 1'
#
loop_
_entity.id
_entity.type
_entity.pdbx_description
1 polymer ?
#
loop_
_entity_poly.entity_id
_entity_poly.type
_entity_poly.pdbx_seq_one_letter_code
_entity_poly.pdbx_strand_id
1 'polypeptide(L)' 'MSDNTKAFLEGGPDDLPARIVPIPPAGTDVKIEWRGGYEHFRATPRHADTHEGRLRVYEWWERTELPG' A
#
# COMPACT_ATOMS: atom_id res chain seq x y z
N MET A 1 6.64 -7.87 -20.03
CA MET A 1 7.00 -7.87 -18.59
C MET A 1 5.83 -7.23 -17.88
N SER A 2 5.21 -7.89 -16.92
CA SER A 2 3.96 -7.41 -16.34
C SER A 2 4.23 -6.15 -15.52
N ASP A 3 3.94 -5.01 -16.13
CA ASP A 3 3.83 -3.69 -15.49
C ASP A 3 2.70 -3.75 -14.46
N ASN A 4 2.94 -4.42 -13.34
CA ASN A 4 2.04 -4.36 -12.21
C ASN A 4 2.31 -3.04 -11.48
N THR A 5 1.91 -1.93 -12.12
CA THR A 5 2.10 -0.55 -11.66
C THR A 5 1.23 -0.21 -10.45
N LYS A 6 0.47 -1.17 -9.93
CA LYS A 6 -0.46 -1.01 -8.79
C LYS A 6 -0.31 -2.13 -7.76
N ALA A 7 -0.47 -1.76 -6.49
CA ALA A 7 -0.45 -2.63 -5.34
C ALA A 7 -1.80 -2.64 -4.64
N PHE A 8 -2.11 -3.76 -3.98
CA PHE A 8 -3.22 -3.86 -3.05
C PHE A 8 -2.71 -3.68 -1.61
N LEU A 9 -3.31 -2.78 -0.85
CA LEU A 9 -2.97 -2.46 0.53
C LEU A 9 -3.83 -3.28 1.50
N GLU A 10 -3.18 -4.09 2.33
CA GLU A 10 -3.83 -4.94 3.33
C GLU A 10 -3.44 -4.49 4.75
N GLY A 11 -4.40 -4.49 5.67
CA GLY A 11 -4.24 -3.95 7.03
C GLY A 11 -4.30 -2.42 7.09
N GLY A 12 -3.79 -1.83 8.17
CA GLY A 12 -3.83 -0.38 8.40
C GLY A 12 -5.25 0.14 8.65
N PRO A 13 -5.45 1.47 8.63
CA PRO A 13 -6.76 2.07 8.91
C PRO A 13 -7.84 1.58 7.95
N ASP A 14 -9.01 1.20 8.47
CA ASP A 14 -10.13 0.70 7.67
C ASP A 14 -10.65 1.73 6.68
N ASP A 15 -10.57 3.00 7.05
CA ASP A 15 -11.08 4.16 6.33
C ASP A 15 -10.06 4.80 5.38
N LEU A 16 -9.01 4.08 5.02
CA LEU A 16 -8.08 4.54 3.98
C LEU A 16 -8.84 4.88 2.69
N PRO A 17 -8.50 6.00 2.04
CA PRO A 17 -9.23 6.50 0.87
C PRO A 17 -9.13 5.56 -0.34
N ALA A 18 -8.07 4.75 -0.42
CA ALA A 18 -7.87 3.77 -1.47
C ALA A 18 -7.12 2.54 -0.97
N ARG A 19 -7.56 1.36 -1.44
CA ARG A 19 -6.88 0.07 -1.21
C ARG A 19 -6.01 -0.36 -2.37
N ILE A 20 -6.23 0.19 -3.57
CA ILE A 20 -5.40 -0.07 -4.73
C ILE A 20 -4.68 1.23 -5.07
N VAL A 21 -3.34 1.22 -5.01
CA VAL A 21 -2.50 2.40 -5.19
C VAL A 21 -1.37 2.13 -6.18
N PRO A 22 -0.81 3.16 -6.84
CA PRO A 22 0.37 2.97 -7.69
C PRO A 22 1.57 2.43 -6.90
N ILE A 23 2.33 1.51 -7.49
CA ILE A 23 3.59 1.01 -6.91
C ILE A 23 4.70 2.03 -7.17
N PRO A 24 5.47 2.42 -6.14
CA PRO A 24 6.67 3.22 -6.33
C PRO A 24 7.67 2.52 -7.26
N PRO A 25 8.41 3.27 -8.09
CA PRO A 25 9.53 2.71 -8.85
C PRO A 25 10.46 1.92 -7.91
N ALA A 26 10.94 0.76 -8.37
CA ALA A 26 11.79 -0.19 -7.61
C ALA A 26 11.10 -0.99 -6.48
N GLY A 27 9.78 -0.91 -6.31
CA GLY A 27 9.05 -1.79 -5.37
C GLY A 27 9.40 -1.55 -3.90
N THR A 28 9.81 -0.34 -3.56
CA THR A 28 10.03 0.14 -2.19
C THR A 28 8.72 0.21 -1.39
N ASP A 29 8.83 0.41 -0.08
CA ASP A 29 7.68 0.56 0.82
C ASP A 29 6.75 1.70 0.35
N VAL A 30 5.44 1.44 0.42
CA VAL A 30 4.41 2.42 0.11
C VAL A 30 4.12 3.23 1.38
N LYS A 31 4.11 4.56 1.25
CA LYS A 31 3.73 5.47 2.33
C LYS A 31 2.50 6.25 1.91
N ILE A 32 1.45 6.18 2.73
CA ILE A 32 0.22 6.93 2.53
C ILE A 32 0.13 8.00 3.61
N GLU A 33 0.09 9.27 3.22
CA GLU A 33 -0.18 10.35 4.18
C GLU A 33 -1.64 10.26 4.65
N TRP A 34 -1.83 10.13 5.95
CA TRP A 34 -3.16 9.96 6.55
C TRP A 34 -3.22 10.51 7.99
N ARG A 35 -4.25 11.32 8.26
CA ARG A 35 -4.58 11.84 9.60
C ARG A 35 -3.38 12.47 10.35
N GLY A 36 -2.57 13.28 9.66
CA GLY A 36 -1.40 13.93 10.26
C GLY A 36 -0.23 12.98 10.50
N GLY A 37 -0.07 11.97 9.65
CA GLY A 37 1.02 11.00 9.74
C GLY A 37 1.17 10.23 8.42
N TYR A 38 1.98 9.18 8.44
CA TYR A 38 2.15 8.25 7.35
C TYR A 38 1.80 6.84 7.79
N GLU A 39 0.97 6.15 7.02
CA GLU A 39 0.75 4.72 7.11
C GLU A 39 1.76 4.03 6.18
N HIS A 40 2.53 3.08 6.74
CA HIS A 40 3.62 2.43 6.04
C HIS A 40 3.21 1.01 5.66
N PHE A 41 3.41 0.65 4.39
CA PHE A 41 3.12 -0.67 3.86
C PHE A 41 4.35 -1.26 3.19
N ARG A 42 4.64 -2.52 3.47
CA ARG A 42 5.77 -3.24 2.90
C ARG A 42 5.31 -4.26 1.87
N ALA A 43 6.08 -4.38 0.79
CA ALA A 43 5.81 -5.36 -0.24
C ALA A 43 5.95 -6.80 0.29
N THR A 44 4.97 -7.66 0.02
CA THR A 44 5.00 -9.08 0.37
C THR A 44 5.16 -9.95 -0.89
N PRO A 45 5.47 -11.26 -0.79
CA PRO A 45 5.39 -12.17 -1.93
C PRO A 45 3.94 -12.54 -2.31
N ARG A 46 2.94 -12.16 -1.49
CA ARG A 46 1.54 -12.50 -1.70
C ARG A 46 0.93 -11.65 -2.82
N HIS A 47 -0.08 -12.21 -3.46
CA HIS A 47 -0.89 -11.53 -4.45
C HIS A 47 -2.37 -11.74 -4.11
N ALA A 48 -3.19 -10.73 -4.36
CA ALA A 48 -4.63 -10.77 -4.16
C ALA A 48 -5.34 -10.59 -5.50
N ASP A 49 -6.42 -11.34 -5.71
CA ASP A 49 -7.32 -11.12 -6.84
C ASP A 49 -8.23 -9.94 -6.49
N THR A 50 -8.15 -8.89 -7.30
CA THR A 50 -8.92 -7.66 -7.14
C THR A 50 -9.76 -7.40 -8.39
N HIS A 51 -10.65 -6.40 -8.33
CA HIS A 51 -11.42 -5.97 -9.50
C HIS A 51 -10.54 -5.39 -10.62
N GLU A 52 -9.29 -5.03 -10.35
CA GLU A 52 -8.30 -4.61 -11.36
C GLU A 52 -7.35 -5.76 -11.79
N GLY A 53 -7.63 -6.98 -11.36
CA GLY A 53 -6.80 -8.16 -11.61
C GLY A 53 -5.94 -8.56 -10.41
N ARG A 54 -4.96 -9.42 -10.67
CA ARG A 54 -4.10 -10.00 -9.64
C ARG A 54 -2.95 -9.04 -9.28
N LEU A 55 -3.03 -8.40 -8.12
CA LEU A 55 -2.07 -7.39 -7.68
C LEU A 55 -1.18 -7.91 -6.55
N ARG A 56 0.05 -7.41 -6.45
CA ARG A 56 0.94 -7.68 -5.32
C ARG A 56 0.38 -7.05 -4.04
N VAL A 57 0.42 -7.80 -2.95
CA VAL A 57 -0.06 -7.34 -1.63
C VAL A 57 1.06 -6.59 -0.91
N TYR A 58 0.71 -5.40 -0.42
CA TYR A 58 1.51 -4.59 0.47
C TYR A 58 0.82 -4.56 1.83
N GLU A 59 1.52 -5.04 2.84
CA GLU A 59 0.96 -5.21 4.18
C GLU A 59 1.36 -4.03 5.07
N TRP A 60 0.38 -3.48 5.78
CA TRP A 60 0.62 -2.43 6.76
C TRP A 60 1.48 -2.94 7.91
N TRP A 61 2.47 -2.16 8.32
CA TRP A 61 3.38 -2.58 9.40
C TRP A 61 3.65 -1.51 10.46
N GLU A 62 3.51 -0.22 10.14
CA GLU A 62 3.63 0.84 11.13
C GLU A 62 2.94 2.14 10.69
N ARG A 63 2.79 3.05 11.65
CA ARG A 63 2.40 4.45 11.44
C ARG A 63 3.47 5.38 12.01
N THR A 64 3.86 6.39 11.25
CA THR A 64 4.64 7.52 11.76
C THR A 64 3.73 8.72 11.95
N GLU A 65 3.68 9.30 13.14
CA GLU A 65 2.94 10.54 13.40
C GLU A 65 3.80 11.77 13.07
N LEU A 66 3.19 12.80 12.49
CA LEU A 66 3.84 14.10 12.34
C LEU A 66 3.60 14.94 13.60
N PRO A 67 4.60 15.71 14.06
CA PRO A 67 4.39 16.66 15.14
C PRO A 67 3.37 17.72 14.72
N GLY A 68 2.39 17.97 15.58
CA GLY A 68 1.34 18.97 15.39
C GLY A 68 1.76 20.39 15.72
#